data_AF-A0AAV7Y7R4-F1
#
_entry.id   AF-A0AAV7Y7R4-F1
#
_cell.length_a   1.000
_cell.length_b   1.000
_cell.length_c   1.000
_cell.angle_alpha   90.00
_cell.angle_beta   90.00
_cell.angle_gamma   90.00
#
_symmetry.space_group_name_H-M   'P 1'
#
loop_
_entity.id
_entity.type
_entity.pdbx_description
1 polymer ?
#
loop_
_entity_poly.entity_id
_entity_poly.type
_entity_poly.pdbx_seq_one_letter_code
_entity_poly.pdbx_strand_id
1 'polypeptide(L)'
;MSKLDSKTIQKKLSFFLNEKKKTSQRLYALNEYLTISSSSKEETTTFFNNHANVIYSLILDAFSGFPDSTIDRKGKKKFPKPNDYPLFFSLFEKLLTSCHKKIKTKWQYRSFTSIMEILCSLQNNPEIRKTGIRLLLIFIDRLVEKADSQIYKVLMSSICFDTFSKEYKETRIFFQIKPNLGNAPFFF
;
A
#
# COMPACT_ATOMS: atom_id res chain seq x y z
N MET A 1 4.74 30.15 13.20
CA MET A 1 4.51 28.87 13.92
C MET A 1 3.68 29.16 15.17
N SER A 2 2.39 28.86 15.14
CA SER A 2 1.55 28.97 16.34
C SER A 2 2.01 27.92 17.36
N LYS A 3 2.02 28.29 18.64
CA LYS A 3 2.23 27.39 19.79
C LYS A 3 1.10 26.35 19.84
N LEU A 4 1.01 25.44 18.87
CA LEU A 4 0.18 24.26 19.03
C LEU A 4 0.80 23.45 20.17
N ASP A 5 0.01 23.35 21.23
CA ASP A 5 0.45 23.10 22.61
C ASP A 5 1.44 21.93 22.71
N SER A 6 2.72 22.20 23.05
CA SER A 6 3.78 21.17 23.20
C SER A 6 3.33 20.01 24.09
N LYS A 7 2.49 20.33 25.09
CA LYS A 7 1.82 19.38 25.98
C LYS A 7 0.91 18.39 25.24
N THR A 8 0.22 18.85 24.20
CA THR A 8 -0.63 18.00 23.34
C THR A 8 0.20 17.05 22.50
N ILE A 9 1.31 17.51 21.92
CA ILE A 9 2.24 16.66 21.14
C ILE A 9 2.79 15.53 22.01
N GLN A 10 3.28 15.86 23.21
CA GLN A 10 3.78 14.87 24.17
C GLN A 10 2.70 13.91 24.64
N LYS A 11 1.47 14.39 24.81
CA LYS A 11 0.32 13.54 25.15
C LYS A 11 0.00 12.53 24.04
N LYS A 12 0.06 12.92 22.76
CA LYS A 12 -0.16 12.00 21.64
C LYS A 12 0.97 10.99 21.50
N LEU A 13 2.23 11.44 21.68
CA LEU A 13 3.40 10.56 21.66
C LEU A 13 3.33 9.49 22.76
N SER A 14 3.08 9.90 24.00
CA SER A 14 2.92 8.96 25.13
C SER A 14 1.75 8.01 24.96
N PHE A 15 0.66 8.46 24.32
CA PHE A 15 -0.48 7.60 24.00
C PHE A 15 -0.12 6.53 22.95
N PHE A 16 0.59 6.92 21.89
CA PHE A 16 1.08 5.98 20.87
C PHE A 16 2.03 4.92 21.47
N LEU A 17 2.95 5.34 22.34
CA LEU A 17 3.92 4.46 23.00
C LEU A 17 3.30 3.54 24.05
N ASN A 18 2.05 3.76 24.46
CA ASN A 18 1.40 2.96 25.49
C ASN A 18 0.80 1.66 24.91
N GLU A 19 1.51 0.56 25.09
CA GLU A 19 1.11 -0.78 24.62
C GLU A 19 -0.19 -1.31 25.26
N LYS A 20 -0.61 -0.77 26.42
CA LYS A 20 -1.88 -1.16 27.06
C LYS A 20 -3.11 -0.62 26.32
N LYS A 21 -2.94 0.31 25.37
CA LYS A 21 -4.04 0.90 24.59
C LYS A 21 -4.37 0.06 23.37
N LYS A 22 -5.63 0.13 22.93
CA LYS A 22 -6.10 -0.56 21.72
C LYS A 22 -5.31 -0.11 20.49
N THR A 23 -4.99 -1.03 19.59
CA THR A 23 -4.25 -0.79 18.34
C THR A 23 -4.83 0.36 17.52
N SER A 24 -6.15 0.38 17.31
CA SER A 24 -6.81 1.46 16.55
C SER A 24 -6.54 2.83 17.17
N GLN A 25 -6.67 2.97 18.49
CA GLN A 25 -6.43 4.22 19.20
C GLN A 25 -4.95 4.65 19.10
N ARG A 26 -4.01 3.70 19.12
CA ARG A 26 -2.58 3.97 18.94
C ARG A 26 -2.25 4.44 17.52
N LEU A 27 -2.90 3.88 16.49
CA LEU A 27 -2.76 4.35 15.10
C LEU A 27 -3.27 5.79 14.93
N TYR A 28 -4.45 6.11 15.49
CA TYR A 28 -4.98 7.47 15.46
C TYR A 28 -4.03 8.45 16.17
N ALA A 29 -3.52 8.09 17.35
CA ALA A 29 -2.57 8.92 18.08
C ALA A 29 -1.25 9.13 17.31
N LEU A 30 -0.74 8.09 16.65
CA LEU A 30 0.44 8.20 15.79
C LEU A 30 0.17 9.16 14.61
N ASN A 31 -0.96 9.02 13.93
CA ASN A 31 -1.28 9.90 12.80
C ASN A 31 -1.48 11.36 13.23
N GLU A 32 -2.18 11.61 14.34
CA GLU A 32 -2.31 12.96 14.89
C GLU A 32 -0.96 13.53 15.32
N TYR A 33 -0.12 12.73 15.97
CA TYR A 33 1.24 13.14 16.31
C TYR A 33 2.00 13.56 15.06
N LEU A 34 1.99 12.75 13.99
CA LEU A 34 2.66 13.08 12.74
C LEU A 34 2.07 14.34 12.08
N THR A 35 0.75 14.52 12.13
CA THR A 35 0.08 15.68 11.54
C THR A 35 0.44 16.98 12.27
N ILE A 36 0.64 16.92 13.59
CA ILE A 36 0.92 18.10 14.42
C ILE A 36 2.42 18.39 14.54
N SER A 37 3.26 17.35 14.59
CA SER A 37 4.70 17.48 14.89
C SER A 37 5.59 17.57 13.66
N SER A 38 5.17 17.01 12.51
CA SER A 38 6.03 16.94 11.34
C SER A 38 6.00 18.25 10.59
N SER A 39 6.99 19.11 10.86
CA SER A 39 7.18 20.36 10.10
C SER A 39 7.99 20.11 8.82
N SER A 40 8.84 19.06 8.81
CA SER A 40 9.65 18.65 7.66
C SER A 40 9.66 17.13 7.45
N LYS A 41 10.00 16.72 6.21
CA LYS A 41 10.16 15.31 5.83
C LYS A 41 11.32 14.63 6.59
N GLU A 42 12.36 15.37 6.94
CA GLU A 42 13.54 14.86 7.65
C GLU A 42 13.22 14.52 9.11
N GLU A 43 12.42 15.35 9.78
CA GLU A 43 11.92 15.09 11.14
C GLU A 43 11.09 13.81 11.18
N THR A 44 10.14 13.66 10.24
CA THR A 44 9.34 12.43 10.10
C THR A 44 10.25 11.22 9.88
N THR A 45 11.22 11.34 8.97
CA THR A 45 12.16 10.25 8.66
C THR A 45 12.94 9.84 9.91
N THR A 46 13.46 10.81 10.66
CA THR A 46 14.21 10.58 11.90
C THR A 46 13.34 9.90 12.96
N PHE A 47 12.12 10.39 13.17
CA PHE A 47 11.17 9.80 14.10
C PHE A 47 10.87 8.33 13.76
N PHE A 48 10.54 8.04 12.50
CA PHE A 48 10.26 6.67 12.06
C PHE A 48 11.47 5.75 12.22
N ASN A 49 12.69 6.23 11.97
CA ASN A 49 13.89 5.41 12.18
C ASN A 49 14.14 5.12 13.66
N ASN A 50 13.89 6.08 14.56
CA ASN A 50 14.05 5.93 16.01
C ASN A 50 13.00 4.99 16.62
N HIS A 51 11.77 5.00 16.09
CA HIS A 51 10.66 4.19 16.59
C HIS A 51 10.26 3.04 15.65
N ALA A 52 11.14 2.64 14.73
CA ALA A 52 10.83 1.73 13.63
C ALA A 52 10.18 0.42 14.09
N ASN A 53 10.74 -0.23 15.11
CA ASN A 53 10.21 -1.50 15.62
C ASN A 53 8.83 -1.34 16.25
N VAL A 54 8.60 -0.28 17.04
CA VAL A 54 7.31 -0.02 17.68
C VAL A 54 6.23 0.28 16.65
N ILE A 55 6.55 1.09 15.64
CA ILE A 55 5.64 1.41 14.54
C ILE A 55 5.36 0.15 13.72
N TYR A 56 6.37 -0.65 13.41
CA TYR A 56 6.21 -1.93 12.72
C TYR A 56 5.27 -2.88 13.47
N SER A 57 5.48 -3.10 14.76
CA SER A 57 4.60 -3.95 15.57
C SER A 57 3.18 -3.44 15.57
N LEU A 58 2.98 -2.12 15.70
CA LEU A 58 1.64 -1.52 15.65
C LEU A 58 0.96 -1.73 14.29
N ILE A 59 1.72 -1.60 13.18
CA ILE A 59 1.22 -1.88 11.83
C ILE A 59 0.84 -3.36 11.69
N LEU A 60 1.66 -4.28 12.21
CA LEU A 60 1.36 -5.71 12.17
C LEU A 60 0.13 -6.09 13.00
N ASP A 61 -0.01 -5.50 14.19
CA ASP A 61 -1.20 -5.68 15.04
C ASP A 61 -2.46 -5.16 14.34
N ALA A 62 -2.35 -4.03 13.66
CA ALA A 62 -3.46 -3.46 12.90
C ALA A 62 -3.82 -4.34 11.70
N PHE A 63 -2.80 -4.86 11.02
CA PHE A 63 -2.96 -5.79 9.91
C PHE A 63 -3.54 -7.15 10.35
N SER A 64 -3.25 -7.62 11.56
CA SER A 64 -3.84 -8.86 12.09
C SER A 64 -5.37 -8.78 12.27
N GLY A 65 -5.91 -7.57 12.36
CA GLY A 65 -7.35 -7.31 12.32
C GLY A 65 -7.92 -7.16 10.91
N PHE A 66 -7.07 -7.19 9.88
CA PHE A 66 -7.48 -7.22 8.48
C PHE A 66 -8.17 -8.57 8.21
N PRO A 67 -9.40 -8.57 7.68
CA PRO A 67 -10.09 -9.80 7.42
C PRO A 67 -9.41 -10.49 6.25
N ASP A 68 -9.01 -11.74 6.45
CA ASP A 68 -8.86 -12.65 5.32
C ASP A 68 -10.19 -12.61 4.53
N SER A 69 -10.13 -12.67 3.22
CA SER A 69 -11.31 -12.79 2.34
C SER A 69 -12.19 -14.02 2.65
N THR A 70 -11.85 -14.80 3.67
CA THR A 70 -12.67 -15.87 4.22
C THR A 70 -13.87 -15.29 4.99
N ILE A 71 -15.01 -15.37 4.32
CA ILE A 71 -16.37 -15.40 4.88
C ILE A 71 -16.34 -16.07 6.28
N ASP A 72 -16.95 -15.46 7.30
CA ASP A 72 -17.08 -16.12 8.60
C ASP A 72 -17.91 -17.43 8.46
N ARG A 73 -17.87 -18.33 9.47
CA ARG A 73 -18.67 -19.57 9.46
C ARG A 73 -20.20 -19.34 9.31
N LYS A 74 -20.67 -18.08 9.27
CA LYS A 74 -22.07 -17.66 9.13
C LYS A 74 -22.34 -16.86 7.84
N GLY A 75 -21.41 -16.83 6.86
CA GLY A 75 -21.66 -16.13 5.60
C GLY A 75 -21.44 -14.62 5.62
N LYS A 76 -21.06 -14.02 6.76
CA LYS A 76 -20.98 -12.57 6.92
C LYS A 76 -19.55 -12.09 6.76
N LYS A 77 -19.35 -11.13 5.85
CA LYS A 77 -18.08 -10.42 5.70
C LYS A 77 -17.85 -9.56 6.94
N LYS A 78 -16.94 -9.98 7.83
CA LYS A 78 -16.42 -9.09 8.88
C LYS A 78 -15.46 -8.11 8.23
N PHE A 79 -15.98 -7.07 7.59
CA PHE A 79 -15.12 -5.94 7.27
C PHE A 79 -14.95 -5.08 8.54
N PRO A 80 -13.73 -4.84 9.04
CA PRO A 80 -13.41 -3.59 9.71
C PRO A 80 -14.07 -2.43 8.96
N LYS A 81 -14.57 -1.46 9.71
CA LYS A 81 -15.26 -0.31 9.13
C LYS A 81 -14.37 0.31 8.03
N PRO A 82 -14.93 0.66 6.85
CA PRO A 82 -14.19 1.21 5.70
C PRO A 82 -13.23 2.37 6.02
N ASN A 83 -13.43 3.07 7.14
CA ASN A 83 -12.66 4.25 7.54
C ASN A 83 -11.29 3.96 8.17
N ASP A 84 -11.00 2.74 8.65
CA ASP A 84 -9.72 2.46 9.35
C ASP A 84 -8.61 1.97 8.40
N TYR A 85 -8.95 1.44 7.21
CA TYR A 85 -7.96 1.01 6.22
C TYR A 85 -7.13 2.14 5.61
N PRO A 86 -7.71 3.30 5.27
CA PRO A 86 -6.92 4.43 4.76
C PRO A 86 -5.84 4.86 5.75
N LEU A 87 -6.13 4.81 7.05
CA LEU A 87 -5.17 5.14 8.10
C LEU A 87 -4.03 4.14 8.16
N PHE A 88 -4.34 2.84 8.16
CA PHE A 88 -3.35 1.77 8.09
C PHE A 88 -2.46 1.92 6.85
N PHE A 89 -3.05 2.07 5.65
CA PHE A 89 -2.29 2.18 4.41
C PHE A 89 -1.40 3.41 4.38
N SER A 90 -1.89 4.56 4.85
CA SER A 90 -1.11 5.80 4.94
C SER A 90 0.09 5.65 5.88
N LEU A 91 -0.11 5.06 7.05
CA LEU A 91 0.97 4.85 8.02
C LEU A 91 1.95 3.78 7.55
N PHE A 92 1.48 2.74 6.86
CA PHE A 92 2.35 1.73 6.27
C PHE A 92 3.19 2.30 5.13
N GLU A 93 2.61 3.11 4.25
CA GLU A 93 3.34 3.84 3.21
C GLU A 93 4.42 4.75 3.82
N LYS A 94 4.08 5.48 4.89
CA LYS A 94 5.05 6.31 5.63
C LYS A 94 6.16 5.48 6.26
N LEU A 95 5.86 4.30 6.81
CA LEU A 95 6.87 3.37 7.33
C LEU A 95 7.83 2.93 6.23
N LEU A 96 7.30 2.49 5.08
CA LEU A 96 8.11 2.03 3.96
C LEU A 96 9.02 3.14 3.40
N THR A 97 8.47 4.34 3.25
CA THR A 97 9.22 5.49 2.70
C THR A 97 10.25 6.05 3.69
N SER A 98 9.92 6.13 4.98
CA SER A 98 10.80 6.71 6.01
C SER A 98 11.93 5.77 6.45
N CYS A 99 11.68 4.46 6.52
CA CYS A 99 12.65 3.46 6.98
C CYS A 99 13.48 2.85 5.83
N HIS A 100 13.67 3.58 4.72
CA HIS A 100 14.34 3.08 3.52
C HIS A 100 15.71 2.44 3.78
N LYS A 101 16.55 3.01 4.67
CA LYS A 101 17.87 2.44 5.00
C LYS A 101 17.77 1.04 5.64
N LYS A 102 16.80 0.84 6.54
CA LYS A 102 16.54 -0.45 7.20
C LYS A 102 15.93 -1.46 6.22
N ILE A 103 15.01 -1.01 5.37
CA ILE A 103 14.38 -1.87 4.37
C ILE A 103 15.41 -2.36 3.36
N LYS A 104 16.34 -1.50 2.92
CA LYS A 104 17.47 -1.89 2.08
C LYS A 104 18.30 -3.02 2.68
N THR A 105 18.37 -3.14 4.01
CA THR A 105 19.04 -4.25 4.71
C THR A 105 18.12 -5.44 5.03
N LYS A 106 16.97 -5.57 4.33
CA LYS A 106 15.95 -6.61 4.54
C LYS A 106 15.34 -6.66 5.95
N TRP A 107 15.31 -5.53 6.66
CA TRP A 107 14.60 -5.45 7.95
C TRP A 107 13.11 -5.76 7.78
N GLN A 108 12.62 -6.72 8.57
CA GLN A 108 11.23 -7.23 8.53
C GLN A 108 10.76 -7.73 7.15
N TYR A 109 11.70 -8.13 6.28
CA TYR A 109 11.41 -8.49 4.89
C TYR A 109 10.32 -9.55 4.74
N ARG A 110 10.38 -10.63 5.52
CA ARG A 110 9.41 -11.73 5.45
C ARG A 110 8.00 -11.27 5.79
N SER A 111 7.84 -10.51 6.88
CA SER A 111 6.53 -10.01 7.31
C SER A 111 5.94 -9.03 6.31
N PHE A 112 6.75 -8.07 5.81
CA PHE A 112 6.27 -7.17 4.76
C PHE A 112 5.87 -7.92 3.50
N THR A 113 6.62 -8.94 3.10
CA THR A 113 6.27 -9.77 1.95
C THR A 113 4.92 -10.48 2.16
N SER A 114 4.69 -11.09 3.32
CA SER A 114 3.40 -11.73 3.64
C SER A 114 2.23 -10.75 3.68
N ILE A 115 2.45 -9.53 4.19
CA ILE A 115 1.43 -8.47 4.14
C ILE A 115 1.10 -8.14 2.67
N MET A 116 2.12 -8.01 1.80
CA MET A 116 1.90 -7.73 0.38
C MET A 116 1.16 -8.86 -0.33
N GLU A 117 1.48 -10.12 -0.05
CA GLU A 117 0.80 -11.31 -0.61
C GLU A 117 -0.71 -11.25 -0.31
N ILE A 118 -1.07 -10.97 0.94
CA ILE A 118 -2.46 -10.88 1.36
C ILE A 118 -3.13 -9.67 0.72
N LEU A 119 -2.53 -8.48 0.76
CA LEU A 119 -3.13 -7.26 0.20
C LEU A 119 -3.33 -7.34 -1.32
N CYS A 120 -2.39 -7.95 -2.03
CA CYS A 120 -2.39 -8.02 -3.50
C CYS A 120 -3.21 -9.19 -4.06
N SER A 121 -3.74 -10.07 -3.20
CA SER A 121 -4.54 -11.23 -3.61
C SER A 121 -5.68 -10.84 -4.56
N LEU A 122 -5.84 -11.60 -5.64
CA LEU A 122 -6.91 -11.39 -6.64
C LEU A 122 -8.32 -11.49 -6.04
N GLN A 123 -8.46 -12.13 -4.88
CA GLN A 123 -9.73 -12.28 -4.15
C GLN A 123 -10.15 -11.02 -3.37
N ASN A 124 -9.23 -10.07 -3.18
CA ASN A 124 -9.53 -8.83 -2.47
C ASN A 124 -10.36 -7.85 -3.30
N ASN A 125 -10.99 -6.90 -2.60
CA ASN A 125 -11.63 -5.76 -3.23
C ASN A 125 -10.61 -5.01 -4.15
N PRO A 126 -11.01 -4.56 -5.36
CA PRO A 126 -10.13 -3.86 -6.28
C PRO A 126 -9.39 -2.65 -5.69
N GLU A 127 -10.02 -1.86 -4.81
CA GLU A 127 -9.39 -0.68 -4.20
C GLU A 127 -8.31 -1.08 -3.18
N ILE A 128 -8.55 -2.16 -2.43
CA ILE A 128 -7.54 -2.76 -1.54
C ILE A 128 -6.37 -3.27 -2.38
N ARG A 129 -6.64 -4.01 -3.47
CA ARG A 129 -5.61 -4.53 -4.37
C ARG A 129 -4.77 -3.40 -4.99
N LYS A 130 -5.43 -2.36 -5.50
CA LYS A 130 -4.77 -1.18 -6.07
C LYS A 130 -3.83 -0.53 -5.06
N THR A 131 -4.27 -0.40 -3.81
CA THR A 131 -3.45 0.15 -2.73
C THR A 131 -2.31 -0.80 -2.34
N GLY A 132 -2.59 -2.10 -2.25
CA GLY A 132 -1.59 -3.15 -2.00
C GLY A 132 -0.49 -3.17 -3.05
N ILE A 133 -0.83 -3.11 -4.34
CA ILE A 133 0.13 -3.06 -5.45
C ILE A 133 0.98 -1.79 -5.36
N ARG A 134 0.38 -0.63 -5.06
CA ARG A 134 1.15 0.61 -4.82
C ARG A 134 2.17 0.43 -3.70
N LEU A 135 1.76 -0.13 -2.56
CA LEU A 135 2.64 -0.37 -1.42
C LEU A 135 3.76 -1.38 -1.76
N LEU A 136 3.42 -2.43 -2.52
CA LEU A 136 4.38 -3.41 -3.02
C LEU A 136 5.45 -2.77 -3.90
N LEU A 137 5.04 -1.89 -4.83
CA LEU A 137 5.98 -1.17 -5.68
C LEU A 137 6.92 -0.27 -4.88
N ILE A 138 6.39 0.44 -3.87
CA ILE A 138 7.23 1.22 -2.93
C ILE A 138 8.21 0.30 -2.21
N PHE A 139 7.75 -0.85 -1.70
CA PHE A 139 8.62 -1.78 -0.98
C PHE A 139 9.74 -2.35 -1.87
N ILE A 140 9.43 -2.75 -3.11
CA ILE A 140 10.41 -3.21 -4.10
C ILE A 140 11.44 -2.10 -4.39
N ASP A 141 10.98 -0.88 -4.64
CA ASP A 141 11.85 0.27 -4.89
C ASP A 141 12.80 0.55 -3.72
N ARG A 142 12.32 0.42 -2.47
CA ARG A 142 13.16 0.59 -1.26
C ARG A 142 14.16 -0.54 -1.04
N LEU A 143 13.92 -1.74 -1.58
CA LEU A 143 14.87 -2.85 -1.53
C LEU A 143 16.03 -2.65 -2.52
N VAL A 144 15.83 -1.88 -3.59
CA VAL A 144 16.83 -1.63 -4.64
C VAL A 144 17.38 -2.98 -5.15
N GLU A 145 18.69 -3.20 -5.14
CA GLU A 145 19.37 -4.42 -5.59
C GLU A 145 19.13 -5.64 -4.68
N LYS A 146 18.50 -5.46 -3.51
CA LYS A 146 18.23 -6.56 -2.57
C LYS A 146 16.86 -7.20 -2.78
N ALA A 147 16.05 -6.70 -3.71
CA ALA A 147 14.83 -7.38 -4.13
C ALA A 147 15.18 -8.75 -4.72
N ASP A 148 14.47 -9.80 -4.32
CA ASP A 148 14.72 -11.16 -4.78
C ASP A 148 13.50 -11.75 -5.51
N SER A 149 13.67 -12.97 -6.04
CA SER A 149 12.63 -13.65 -6.80
C SER A 149 11.31 -13.78 -6.03
N GLN A 150 11.33 -13.85 -4.70
CA GLN A 150 10.11 -13.98 -3.91
C GLN A 150 9.21 -12.76 -4.07
N ILE A 151 9.73 -11.54 -3.89
CA ILE A 151 8.89 -10.33 -3.98
C ILE A 151 8.41 -10.07 -5.41
N TYR A 152 9.21 -10.42 -6.42
CA TYR A 152 8.78 -10.35 -7.81
C TYR A 152 7.68 -11.36 -8.14
N LYS A 153 7.69 -12.56 -7.54
CA LYS A 153 6.58 -13.51 -7.67
C LYS A 153 5.28 -12.93 -7.11
N VAL A 154 5.33 -12.23 -5.97
CA VAL A 154 4.16 -11.52 -5.42
C VAL A 154 3.62 -10.52 -6.45
N LEU A 155 4.49 -9.68 -7.02
CA LEU A 155 4.09 -8.71 -8.03
C LEU A 155 3.45 -9.39 -9.25
N MET A 156 4.07 -10.42 -9.81
CA MET A 156 3.55 -11.12 -10.99
C MET A 156 2.20 -11.79 -10.69
N SER A 157 2.04 -12.38 -9.50
CA SER A 157 0.78 -13.01 -9.08
C SER A 157 -0.36 -12.00 -8.84
N SER A 158 -0.02 -10.73 -8.58
CA SER A 158 -1.01 -9.67 -8.32
C SER A 158 -1.67 -9.14 -9.61
N ILE A 159 -1.04 -9.37 -10.75
CA ILE A 159 -1.50 -8.91 -12.07
C ILE A 159 -2.35 -10.03 -12.70
N CYS A 160 -3.58 -9.69 -13.09
CA CYS A 160 -4.42 -10.61 -13.84
C CYS A 160 -4.05 -10.53 -15.32
N PHE A 161 -3.33 -11.53 -15.83
CA PHE A 161 -2.97 -11.62 -17.24
C PHE A 161 -4.08 -12.23 -18.11
N ASP A 162 -5.19 -12.66 -17.53
CA ASP A 162 -6.27 -13.35 -18.27
C ASP A 162 -6.82 -12.48 -19.41
N THR A 163 -6.87 -11.16 -19.23
CA THR A 163 -7.27 -10.18 -20.25
C THR A 163 -6.32 -10.17 -21.47
N PHE A 164 -5.05 -10.55 -21.28
CA PHE A 164 -4.07 -10.69 -22.36
C PHE A 164 -4.04 -12.10 -22.97
N SER A 165 -4.61 -13.09 -22.27
CA SER A 165 -4.60 -14.50 -22.70
C SER A 165 -5.81 -14.87 -23.57
N LYS A 166 -6.94 -14.17 -23.40
CA LYS A 166 -8.15 -14.38 -24.20
C LYS A 166 -8.15 -13.42 -25.39
N GLU A 167 -7.91 -13.99 -26.56
CA GLU A 167 -8.18 -13.43 -27.91
C GLU A 167 -7.23 -12.35 -28.46
N TYR A 168 -5.96 -12.72 -28.70
CA TYR A 168 -5.22 -12.20 -29.88
C TYR A 168 -5.30 -13.14 -31.10
N LYS A 169 -6.00 -14.28 -30.98
CA LYS A 169 -6.14 -15.24 -32.09
C LYS A 169 -7.19 -14.83 -33.13
N GLU A 170 -8.07 -13.88 -32.83
CA GLU A 170 -9.21 -13.53 -33.72
C GLU A 170 -9.38 -12.03 -34.00
N THR A 171 -8.59 -11.15 -33.41
CA THR A 171 -8.62 -9.72 -33.73
C THR A 171 -7.91 -9.45 -35.06
N ARG A 172 -8.60 -9.74 -36.18
CA ARG A 172 -8.26 -9.12 -37.46
C ARG A 172 -8.55 -7.63 -37.33
N ILE A 173 -7.50 -6.83 -37.23
CA ILE A 173 -7.61 -5.38 -37.33
C ILE A 173 -7.95 -5.08 -38.80
N PHE A 174 -9.22 -4.79 -39.08
CA PHE A 174 -9.65 -4.35 -40.41
C PHE A 174 -9.33 -2.86 -40.54
N PHE A 175 -8.30 -2.55 -41.33
CA PHE A 175 -8.10 -1.20 -41.82
C PHE A 175 -9.13 -0.94 -42.91
N GLN A 176 -10.22 -0.24 -42.59
CA GLN A 176 -11.04 0.39 -43.61
C GLN A 176 -10.26 1.58 -44.16
N ILE A 177 -9.58 1.37 -45.29
CA ILE A 177 -9.20 2.47 -46.16
C ILE A 177 -10.51 2.99 -46.74
N LYS A 178 -11.01 4.13 -46.24
CA LYS A 178 -12.03 4.89 -46.98
C LYS A 178 -11.34 5.35 -48.28
N PRO A 179 -11.75 4.88 -49.46
CA PRO A 179 -11.35 5.58 -50.67
C PRO A 179 -11.92 6.99 -50.54
N ASN A 180 -11.05 7.99 -50.48
CA ASN A 180 -11.44 9.35 -50.81
C ASN A 180 -11.89 9.29 -52.27
N LEU A 181 -13.20 9.10 -52.49
CA LEU A 181 -13.85 9.46 -53.75
C LEU A 181 -13.89 10.99 -53.83
N GLY A 182 -12.70 11.59 -53.87
CA GLY A 182 -12.51 12.88 -54.48
C GLY A 182 -12.49 12.62 -55.98
N ASN A 183 -13.52 13.11 -56.65
CA ASN A 183 -13.65 13.11 -58.11
C ASN A 183 -12.33 13.50 -58.78
N ALA A 184 -11.60 12.52 -59.30
CA ALA A 184 -10.52 12.75 -60.25
C ALA A 184 -10.95 12.06 -61.56
N PRO A 185 -11.14 12.80 -62.66
CA PRO A 185 -11.46 12.21 -63.94
C PRO A 185 -10.23 11.47 -64.46
N PHE A 186 -10.40 10.19 -64.78
CA PHE A 186 -9.40 9.42 -65.53
C PHE A 186 -9.41 9.91 -66.99
N PHE A 187 -8.27 10.42 -67.46
CA PHE A 187 -7.98 10.53 -68.89
C PHE A 187 -7.06 9.37 -69.28
N PHE A 188 -7.41 8.72 -70.39
CA PHE A 188 -6.64 7.66 -71.06
C PHE A 188 -5.29 8.16 -71.58
#